data_AF-A0A1A5XDM7-F1
#
_entry.id   AF-A0A1A5XDM7-F1
#
_cell.length_a   1.000
_cell.length_b   1.000
_cell.length_c   1.000
_cell.angle_alpha   90.00
_cell.angle_beta   90.00
_cell.angle_gamma   90.00
#
_symmetry.space_group_name_H-M   'P 1'
#
loop_
_entity.id
_entity.type
_entity.pdbx_description
1 polymer ?
#
loop_
_entity_poly.entity_id
_entity_poly.type
_entity_poly.pdbx_seq_one_letter_code
_entity_poly.pdbx_strand_id
1 'polypeptide(L)' 'MDRKTAERLLVDADRIAEFVLECFDLTLDAPQGRELYDRAFSLYLKREAGDVPLADLYDALKGHGELPEAPAA' A
#
# COMPACT_ATOMS: atom_id res chain seq x y z
N MET A 1 11.33 -7.44 -4.21
CA MET A 1 9.96 -8.01 -4.15
C MET A 1 9.37 -7.94 -5.55
N ASP A 2 8.59 -8.93 -5.99
CA ASP A 2 7.95 -8.88 -7.31
C ASP A 2 6.63 -8.09 -7.29
N ARG A 3 6.20 -7.62 -8.47
CA ARG A 3 4.99 -6.80 -8.65
C ARG A 3 3.73 -7.46 -8.09
N LYS A 4 3.55 -8.77 -8.30
CA LYS A 4 2.33 -9.48 -7.88
C LYS A 4 2.25 -9.55 -6.36
N THR A 5 3.38 -9.76 -5.69
CA THR A 5 3.47 -9.71 -4.24
C THR A 5 3.19 -8.30 -3.71
N ALA A 6 3.74 -7.26 -4.34
CA ALA A 6 3.48 -5.86 -3.99
C ALA A 6 2.00 -5.51 -4.05
N GLU A 7 1.36 -5.88 -5.18
CA GLU A 7 -0.05 -5.64 -5.44
C GLU A 7 -0.93 -6.34 -4.41
N ARG A 8 -0.66 -7.63 -4.14
CA ARG A 8 -1.41 -8.38 -3.13
C ARG A 8 -1.31 -7.73 -1.76
N LEU A 9 -0.10 -7.34 -1.33
CA LEU A 9 0.12 -6.73 -0.03
C LEU A 9 -0.65 -5.42 0.13
N LEU A 10 -0.65 -4.56 -0.89
CA LEU A 10 -1.35 -3.28 -0.84
C LEU A 10 -2.87 -3.46 -0.84
N VAL A 11 -3.40 -4.39 -1.65
CA VAL A 11 -4.84 -4.72 -1.67
C VAL A 11 -5.30 -5.34 -0.35
N ASP A 12 -4.50 -6.24 0.23
CA ASP A 12 -4.87 -6.85 1.51
C ASP A 12 -4.78 -5.82 2.66
N ALA A 13 -3.77 -4.93 2.64
CA ALA A 13 -3.66 -3.84 3.61
C ALA A 13 -4.85 -2.87 3.55
N ASP A 14 -5.26 -2.49 2.33
CA ASP A 14 -6.42 -1.64 2.06
C ASP A 14 -7.71 -2.26 2.61
N ARG A 15 -8.00 -3.53 2.27
CA ARG A 15 -9.16 -4.26 2.78
C ARG A 15 -9.21 -4.36 4.31
N ILE A 16 -8.06 -4.60 4.94
CA ILE A 16 -8.00 -4.67 6.40
C ILE A 16 -8.22 -3.29 7.03
N ALA A 17 -7.66 -2.24 6.43
CA ALA A 17 -7.87 -0.87 6.91
C ALA A 17 -9.33 -0.43 6.76
N GLU A 18 -9.98 -0.72 5.62
CA GLU A 18 -11.42 -0.49 5.41
C GLU A 18 -12.26 -1.26 6.44
N PHE A 19 -11.99 -2.57 6.63
CA PHE A 19 -12.69 -3.36 7.63
C PHE A 19 -12.55 -2.79 9.05
N VAL A 20 -11.37 -2.27 9.41
CA VAL A 20 -11.16 -1.61 10.70
C VAL A 20 -12.00 -0.32 10.78
N LEU A 21 -12.10 0.49 9.73
CA LEU A 21 -12.96 1.67 9.76
C LEU A 21 -14.43 1.30 9.99
N GLU A 22 -14.92 0.27 9.32
CA GLU A 22 -16.30 -0.22 9.48
C GLU A 22 -16.58 -0.66 10.93
N CYS A 23 -15.61 -1.30 11.59
CA CYS A 23 -15.74 -1.74 12.98
C CYS A 23 -15.95 -0.59 13.98
N PHE A 24 -15.56 0.63 13.62
CA PHE A 24 -15.66 1.82 14.46
C PHE A 24 -16.69 2.83 13.94
N ASP A 25 -17.50 2.47 12.95
CA ASP A 25 -18.44 3.37 12.25
C ASP A 25 -17.76 4.67 11.74
N LEU A 26 -16.50 4.55 11.30
CA LEU A 26 -15.71 5.67 10.79
C LEU A 26 -15.61 5.61 9.26
N THR A 27 -15.35 6.77 8.65
CA THR A 27 -15.10 6.90 7.21
C THR A 27 -13.86 7.75 6.97
N LEU A 28 -13.28 7.67 5.76
CA LEU A 28 -12.14 8.49 5.34
C LEU A 28 -12.45 10.00 5.26
N ASP A 29 -13.72 10.40 5.35
CA ASP A 29 -14.10 11.82 5.37
C ASP A 29 -13.76 12.46 6.73
N ALA A 30 -13.83 11.68 7.80
CA ALA A 30 -13.50 12.11 9.15
C ALA A 30 -11.98 12.08 9.39
N PRO A 31 -11.40 13.09 10.06
CA PRO A 31 -9.98 13.07 10.44
C PRO A 31 -9.58 11.83 11.24
N GLN A 32 -10.42 11.40 12.19
CA GLN A 32 -10.17 10.19 12.97
C GLN A 32 -10.19 8.92 12.13
N GLY A 33 -11.04 8.87 11.10
CA GLY A 33 -11.08 7.75 10.17
C GLY A 33 -9.82 7.69 9.33
N ARG A 34 -9.33 8.81 8.79
CA ARG A 34 -8.04 8.82 8.06
C ARG A 34 -6.87 8.36 8.92
N GLU A 35 -6.79 8.83 10.17
CA GLU A 35 -5.74 8.42 11.10
C GLU A 35 -5.81 6.92 11.43
N LEU A 36 -7.02 6.40 11.67
CA LEU A 36 -7.22 4.98 11.95
C LEU A 36 -6.89 4.11 10.73
N TYR A 37 -7.28 4.55 9.53
CA TYR A 37 -6.97 3.89 8.28
C TYR A 37 -5.45 3.80 8.07
N ASP A 38 -4.74 4.93 8.12
CA ASP A 38 -3.29 4.97 7.91
C ASP A 38 -2.56 4.07 8.91
N ARG A 39 -3.02 4.05 10.17
CA ARG A 39 -2.47 3.19 11.20
C ARG A 39 -2.72 1.71 10.91
N ALA A 40 -3.94 1.32 10.57
CA ALA A 40 -4.29 -0.07 10.27
C ALA A 40 -3.54 -0.57 9.03
N PHE A 41 -3.51 0.22 7.96
CA PHE A 41 -2.81 -0.05 6.72
C PHE A 41 -1.31 -0.25 6.97
N SER A 42 -0.67 0.70 7.66
CA SER A 42 0.77 0.64 7.95
C SER A 42 1.14 -0.52 8.87
N LEU A 43 0.29 -0.83 9.86
CA LEU A 43 0.51 -1.97 10.75
C LEU A 43 0.42 -3.31 10.01
N TYR A 44 -0.54 -3.45 9.10
CA TYR A 44 -0.65 -4.64 8.27
C TYR A 44 0.58 -4.82 7.38
N LEU A 45 1.00 -3.76 6.68
CA LEU A 45 2.22 -3.80 5.85
C LEU A 45 3.46 -4.15 6.67
N LYS A 46 3.65 -3.53 7.83
CA LYS A 46 4.79 -3.83 8.71
C LYS A 46 4.78 -5.29 9.19
N ARG A 47 3.61 -5.86 9.43
CA ARG A 47 3.45 -7.26 9.84
C ARG A 47 3.80 -8.23 8.73
N GLU A 48 3.29 -8.00 7.51
CA GLU A 48 3.41 -8.96 6.41
C GLU A 48 4.70 -8.79 5.59
N ALA A 49 5.14 -7.54 5.39
CA ALA A 49 6.33 -7.21 4.61
C ALA A 49 7.57 -6.90 5.47
N GLY A 50 7.42 -6.72 6.79
CA GLY A 50 8.49 -6.26 7.67
C GLY A 50 8.73 -4.75 7.52
N ASP A 51 9.96 -4.30 7.78
CA ASP A 51 10.33 -2.87 7.69
C ASP A 51 10.60 -2.41 6.23
N VAL A 52 9.88 -2.96 5.27
CA VAL A 52 9.98 -2.55 3.86
C VAL A 52 9.38 -1.15 3.70
N PRO A 53 10.14 -0.17 3.15
CA PRO A 53 9.61 1.14 2.84
C PRO A 53 8.43 1.06 1.87
N LEU A 54 7.39 1.85 2.11
CA LEU A 54 6.23 1.94 1.20
C LEU A 54 6.64 2.35 -0.23
N ALA A 55 7.71 3.15 -0.37
CA ALA A 55 8.28 3.51 -1.67
C ALA A 55 8.72 2.27 -2.48
N ASP A 56 9.34 1.29 -1.83
CA ASP A 56 9.80 0.06 -2.49
C ASP A 56 8.63 -0.82 -2.94
N LEU A 57 7.50 -0.79 -2.20
CA LEU A 57 6.25 -1.43 -2.64
C LEU A 57 5.71 -0.76 -3.91
N TYR A 58 5.71 0.58 -3.97
CA TYR A 58 5.27 1.32 -5.16
C TYR A 58 6.20 1.15 -6.35
N ASP A 59 7.51 1.08 -6.13
CA ASP A 59 8.47 0.86 -7.20
C ASP A 59 8.38 -0.57 -7.74
N ALA A 60 8.09 -1.55 -6.88
CA ALA A 60 7.75 -2.90 -7.31
C ALA A 60 6.46 -2.94 -8.16
N LEU A 61 5.47 -2.08 -7.89
CA LEU A 61 4.27 -1.95 -8.72
C LEU A 61 4.54 -1.37 -10.11
N LYS A 62 5.42 -0.38 -10.20
CA LYS A 62 5.82 0.25 -11.47
C LYS A 62 6.58 -0.72 -12.39
N GLY A 63 7.09 -1.82 -11.82
CA GLY A 63 8.02 -2.71 -12.49
C GLY A 63 9.41 -2.08 -12.56
N HIS A 64 10.45 -2.87 -12.28
CA HIS A 64 11.82 -2.44 -12.57
C HIS A 64 11.88 -1.98 -14.04
N GLY A 65 12.21 -0.71 -14.24
CA GLY A 65 11.86 0.07 -15.42
C GLY A 65 12.09 -0.62 -16.77
N GLU A 66 11.00 -0.82 -17.51
CA GLU A 66 10.97 -0.52 -18.93
C GLU A 66 10.69 0.98 -19.07
N LEU A 67 11.68 1.82 -18.78
CA LEU A 67 11.73 3.14 -19.41
C LEU A 67 12.01 2.85 -20.89
N PRO A 68 11.18 3.32 -21.85
CA PRO A 68 11.51 3.16 -23.25
C PRO A 68 12.86 3.83 -23.48
N GLU A 69 13.86 3.07 -23.96
CA GLU A 69 15.08 3.65 -24.51
C GLU A 69 14.65 4.73 -25.51
N ALA A 70 14.92 5.98 -25.17
CA ALA A 70 14.76 7.06 -26.13
C ALA A 70 15.61 6.71 -27.35
N PRO A 71 15.07 6.79 -28.58
CA PRO A 71 15.85 6.45 -29.76
C PRO A 71 17.09 7.33 -29.81
N ALA A 72 18.26 6.68 -29.94
CA ALA A 72 19.53 7.34 -30.09
C ALA A 72 19.44 8.35 -31.26
N ALA A 73 19.75 9.61 -30.96
CA ALA A 73 19.82 10.70 -31.93
C ALA A 73 21.08 10.59 -32.81
#